data_AF-A0A9X1IA04-F1
#
_entry.id   AF-A0A9X1IA04-F1
#
_cell.length_a   1.000
_cell.length_b   1.000
_cell.length_c   1.000
_cell.angle_alpha   90.00
_cell.angle_beta   90.00
_cell.angle_gamma   90.00
#
_symmetry.space_group_name_H-M   'P 1'
#
loop_
_entity.id
_entity.type
_entity.pdbx_description
1 polymer ?
#
loop_
_entity_poly.entity_id
_entity_poly.type
_entity_poly.pdbx_seq_one_letter_code
_entity_poly.pdbx_strand_id
1 'polypeptide(L)'
;MPGPIRVARSPAGALTYVIPIPPEHLPPVPPAELLSAWSLARRAAALELWGPPRLLRFARPGGDSTELAIADADAGCWAEAIDNEVGLGTLPGLALCLRLLALVEVLARVPALAPLFDVTPDGIDLHPALLEAAASMPLDAVARFDEAGLRRLLSQRLPPGADRRRIA
;
A
#
# COMPACT_ATOMS: atom_id res chain seq x y z
N MET A 1 15.87 5.39 17.94
CA MET A 1 14.81 5.69 16.95
C MET A 1 15.42 5.59 15.57
N PRO A 2 14.74 5.02 14.57
CA PRO A 2 15.23 5.06 13.19
C PRO A 2 15.35 6.52 12.72
N GLY A 3 16.31 6.79 11.83
CA GLY A 3 16.53 8.14 11.28
C GLY A 3 15.36 8.62 10.41
N PRO A 4 15.40 9.85 9.88
CA PRO A 4 14.43 10.30 8.89
C PRO A 4 14.65 9.61 7.54
N ILE A 5 13.59 9.50 6.73
CA ILE A 5 13.73 9.14 5.31
C ILE A 5 14.46 10.28 4.61
N ARG A 6 15.46 9.96 3.79
CA ARG A 6 16.15 10.95 2.96
C ARG A 6 15.63 10.88 1.53
N VAL A 7 15.32 12.02 0.93
CA VAL A 7 14.79 12.10 -0.43
C VAL A 7 15.77 12.85 -1.31
N ALA A 8 16.10 12.28 -2.46
CA ALA A 8 16.90 12.91 -3.50
C ALA A 8 16.13 12.92 -4.82
N ARG A 9 16.32 13.98 -5.61
CA ARG A 9 15.74 14.10 -6.95
C ARG A 9 16.87 14.05 -7.98
N SER A 10 16.73 13.20 -8.99
CA SER A 10 17.67 13.16 -10.11
C SER A 10 17.42 14.32 -11.08
N PRO A 11 18.40 14.68 -11.94
CA PRO A 11 18.19 15.67 -12.99
C PRO A 11 17.05 15.31 -13.95
N ALA A 12 16.77 14.02 -14.13
CA ALA A 12 15.67 13.50 -14.94
C ALA A 12 14.31 13.51 -14.21
N GLY A 13 14.25 14.03 -12.98
CA GLY A 13 13.02 14.17 -12.20
C GLY A 13 12.63 12.95 -11.36
N ALA A 14 13.36 11.83 -11.44
CA ALA A 14 13.10 10.65 -10.63
C ALA A 14 13.43 10.91 -9.14
N LEU A 15 12.62 10.36 -8.24
CA LEU A 15 12.80 10.50 -6.80
C LEU A 15 13.44 9.23 -6.21
N THR A 16 14.42 9.39 -5.33
CA THR A 16 15.01 8.28 -4.57
C THR A 16 14.79 8.52 -3.08
N TYR A 17 14.14 7.58 -2.42
CA TYR A 17 13.91 7.57 -0.98
C TYR A 17 14.89 6.58 -0.36
N VAL A 18 15.63 7.01 0.67
CA VAL A 18 16.49 6.16 1.50
C VAL A 18 15.79 5.95 2.82
N ILE A 19 15.36 4.72 3.06
CA ILE A 19 14.54 4.31 4.19
C ILE A 19 15.42 3.57 5.20
N PRO A 20 15.45 4.01 6.47
CA PRO A 20 16.38 3.49 7.48
C PRO A 20 15.95 2.17 8.12
N ILE A 21 14.84 1.59 7.67
CA ILE A 21 14.29 0.33 8.15
C ILE A 21 13.89 -0.51 6.94
N PRO A 22 13.78 -1.84 7.07
CA PRO A 22 13.29 -2.67 5.98
C PRO A 22 11.74 -2.66 5.93
N PRO A 23 11.11 -3.06 4.80
CA PRO A 23 9.66 -2.93 4.60
C PRO A 23 8.82 -3.64 5.68
N GLU A 24 9.30 -4.76 6.21
CA GLU A 24 8.63 -5.58 7.23
C GLU A 24 8.46 -4.83 8.57
N HIS A 25 9.28 -3.80 8.80
CA HIS A 25 9.24 -2.98 10.00
C HIS A 25 8.47 -1.67 9.81
N LEU A 26 7.86 -1.43 8.65
CA LEU A 26 7.02 -0.26 8.45
C LEU A 26 5.83 -0.28 9.42
N PRO A 27 5.53 0.85 10.08
CA PRO A 27 4.49 0.91 11.10
C PRO A 27 3.12 0.54 10.51
N PRO A 28 2.20 -0.04 11.32
CA PRO A 28 0.81 -0.17 10.91
C PRO A 28 0.19 1.22 10.69
N VAL A 29 -0.88 1.28 9.91
CA VAL A 29 -1.63 2.52 9.64
C VAL A 29 -3.07 2.39 10.13
N PRO A 30 -3.78 3.50 10.40
CA PRO A 30 -5.21 3.44 10.67
C PRO A 30 -5.99 2.92 9.44
N PRO A 31 -6.97 2.01 9.60
CA PRO A 31 -7.79 1.53 8.47
C PRO A 31 -8.52 2.64 7.73
N ALA A 32 -8.95 3.68 8.45
CA ALA A 32 -9.59 4.86 7.87
C ALA A 32 -8.64 5.66 6.98
N GLU A 33 -7.36 5.77 7.34
CA GLU A 33 -6.35 6.42 6.49
C GLU A 33 -6.08 5.60 5.22
N LEU A 34 -6.06 4.26 5.34
CA LEU A 34 -5.92 3.38 4.18
C LEU A 34 -7.09 3.52 3.21
N LEU A 35 -8.33 3.62 3.71
CA LEU A 35 -9.51 3.88 2.88
C LEU A 35 -9.49 5.28 2.24
N SER A 36 -9.03 6.30 2.97
CA SER A 36 -8.83 7.64 2.42
C SER A 36 -7.77 7.66 1.32
N ALA A 37 -6.66 6.94 1.51
CA ALA A 37 -5.61 6.78 0.50
C ALA A 37 -6.12 6.04 -0.74
N TRP A 38 -6.93 4.99 -0.57
CA TRP A 38 -7.62 4.32 -1.68
C TRP A 38 -8.48 5.30 -2.48
N SER A 39 -9.31 6.09 -1.80
CA SER A 39 -10.17 7.08 -2.44
C SER A 39 -9.37 8.17 -3.16
N LEU A 40 -8.27 8.62 -2.56
CA LEU A 40 -7.36 9.62 -3.12
C LEU A 40 -6.67 9.11 -4.38
N ALA A 41 -6.08 7.92 -4.32
CA ALA A 41 -5.42 7.25 -5.44
C ALA A 41 -6.36 7.07 -6.64
N ARG A 42 -7.59 6.63 -6.38
CA ARG A 42 -8.61 6.49 -7.43
C ARG A 42 -8.97 7.81 -8.10
N ARG A 43 -9.13 8.90 -7.32
CA ARG A 43 -9.38 10.23 -7.89
C ARG A 43 -8.21 10.72 -8.73
N ALA A 44 -6.97 10.51 -8.28
CA ALA A 44 -5.79 10.90 -9.02
C ALA A 44 -5.66 10.14 -10.35
N ALA A 45 -5.95 8.83 -10.34
CA ALA A 45 -5.97 8.02 -11.56
C ALA A 45 -7.06 8.49 -12.55
N ALA A 46 -8.25 8.82 -12.05
CA ALA A 46 -9.34 9.36 -12.88
C ALA A 46 -9.00 10.74 -13.49
N LEU A 47 -8.10 11.48 -12.85
CA LEU A 47 -7.58 12.77 -13.32
C LEU A 47 -6.26 12.64 -14.09
N GLU A 48 -5.78 11.42 -14.33
CA GLU A 48 -4.50 11.13 -15.02
C GLU A 48 -3.30 11.89 -14.42
N LEU A 49 -3.27 12.02 -13.09
CA LEU A 49 -2.19 12.71 -12.39
C LEU A 49 -0.98 11.79 -12.25
N TRP A 50 -0.17 11.71 -13.30
CA TRP A 50 1.02 10.86 -13.35
C TRP A 50 2.14 11.40 -12.44
N GLY A 51 2.76 10.49 -11.68
CA GLY A 51 3.91 10.77 -10.84
C GLY A 51 5.25 10.53 -11.52
N PRO A 52 6.35 11.17 -11.07
CA PRO A 52 7.69 10.78 -11.48
C PRO A 52 8.01 9.34 -11.03
N PRO A 53 8.93 8.65 -11.73
CA PRO A 53 9.46 7.37 -11.27
C PRO A 53 10.08 7.50 -9.87
N ARG A 54 9.87 6.48 -9.03
CA ARG A 54 10.40 6.45 -7.66
C ARG A 54 11.22 5.20 -7.39
N LEU A 55 12.36 5.38 -6.74
CA LEU A 55 13.20 4.31 -6.21
C LEU A 55 13.17 4.37 -4.68
N LEU A 56 12.83 3.25 -4.05
CA LEU A 56 12.81 3.08 -2.61
C LEU A 56 13.98 2.19 -2.20
N ARG A 57 14.92 2.70 -1.41
CA ARG A 57 16.09 1.97 -0.93
C ARG A 57 15.95 1.72 0.57
N PHE A 58 15.58 0.51 0.94
CA PHE A 58 15.41 0.06 2.32
C PHE A 58 16.71 -0.48 2.89
N ALA A 59 17.13 0.02 4.04
CA ALA A 59 18.27 -0.51 4.77
C ALA A 59 17.97 -1.92 5.33
N ARG A 60 18.93 -2.84 5.20
CA ARG A 60 18.86 -4.19 5.79
C ARG A 60 19.80 -4.34 6.99
N PRO A 61 19.43 -5.18 7.98
CA PRO A 61 20.39 -5.66 8.96
C PRO A 61 21.56 -6.34 8.22
N GLY A 62 22.79 -5.89 8.47
CA GLY A 62 23.99 -6.39 7.76
C GLY A 62 24.63 -5.41 6.79
N GLY A 63 23.99 -4.27 6.51
CA GLY A 63 24.58 -3.18 5.71
C GLY A 63 24.18 -3.19 4.23
N ASP A 64 23.50 -4.24 3.78
CA ASP A 64 22.90 -4.30 2.44
C ASP A 64 21.65 -3.42 2.33
N SER A 65 21.13 -3.26 1.11
CA SER A 65 19.86 -2.58 0.85
C SER A 65 18.96 -3.38 -0.08
N THR A 66 17.66 -3.35 0.18
CA THR A 66 16.64 -3.79 -0.78
C THR A 66 16.12 -2.59 -1.56
N GLU A 67 16.10 -2.70 -2.89
CA GLU A 67 15.57 -1.67 -3.77
C GLU A 67 14.23 -2.09 -4.34
N LEU A 68 13.26 -1.17 -4.30
CA LEU A 68 11.95 -1.31 -4.94
C LEU A 68 11.71 -0.12 -5.85
N ALA A 69 11.32 -0.38 -7.09
CA ALA A 69 10.97 0.66 -8.05
C ALA A 69 9.45 0.77 -8.18
N ILE A 70 8.92 1.97 -8.03
CA ILE A 70 7.56 2.32 -8.46
C ILE A 70 7.71 2.84 -9.89
N ALA A 71 7.60 1.92 -10.84
CA ALA A 71 7.79 2.18 -12.27
C ALA A 71 6.51 2.02 -13.09
N ASP A 72 5.51 1.32 -12.54
CA ASP A 72 4.17 1.21 -13.12
C ASP A 72 3.44 2.57 -13.06
N ALA A 73 2.73 2.92 -14.13
CA ALA A 73 2.11 4.24 -14.28
C ALA A 73 1.00 4.46 -13.25
N ASP A 74 0.17 3.45 -12.99
CA ASP A 74 -0.91 3.52 -12.00
C ASP A 74 -0.34 3.62 -10.59
N ALA A 75 0.65 2.77 -10.26
CA ALA A 75 1.35 2.84 -8.99
C ALA A 75 2.06 4.20 -8.78
N GLY A 76 2.63 4.77 -9.85
CA GLY A 76 3.26 6.09 -9.84
C GLY A 76 2.26 7.22 -9.61
N CYS A 77 1.09 7.15 -10.25
CA CYS A 77 -0.02 8.08 -10.04
C CYS A 77 -0.51 8.05 -8.59
N TRP A 78 -0.70 6.86 -8.02
CA TRP A 78 -1.17 6.72 -6.65
C TRP A 78 -0.13 7.17 -5.63
N ALA A 79 1.14 6.84 -5.87
CA ALA A 79 2.25 7.31 -5.04
C ALA A 79 2.33 8.84 -5.06
N GLU A 80 2.18 9.49 -6.21
CA GLU A 80 2.15 10.96 -6.32
C GLU A 80 0.99 11.58 -5.54
N ALA A 81 -0.21 11.02 -5.65
CA ALA A 81 -1.38 11.52 -4.93
C ALA A 81 -1.16 11.49 -3.41
N ILE A 82 -0.65 10.37 -2.90
CA ILE A 82 -0.35 10.20 -1.47
C ILE A 82 0.82 11.08 -1.04
N ASP A 83 1.85 11.25 -1.88
CA ASP A 83 2.99 12.12 -1.57
C ASP A 83 2.55 13.58 -1.41
N ASN A 84 1.63 14.05 -2.26
CA ASN A 84 1.11 15.41 -2.20
C ASN A 84 0.20 15.66 -0.98
N GLU A 85 -0.57 14.66 -0.56
CA GLU A 85 -1.52 14.81 0.57
C GLU A 85 -0.90 14.45 1.93
N VAL A 86 -0.10 13.39 2.00
CA VAL A 86 0.40 12.79 3.25
C VAL A 86 1.93 12.89 3.38
N GLY A 87 2.65 12.82 2.25
CA GLY A 87 4.11 12.89 2.21
C GLY A 87 4.82 11.55 2.45
N LEU A 88 5.46 11.03 1.40
CA LEU A 88 6.26 9.79 1.42
C LEU A 88 7.64 9.98 2.06
N GLY A 89 8.01 11.22 2.39
CA GLY A 89 9.21 11.54 3.18
C GLY A 89 9.11 11.14 4.66
N THR A 90 8.00 10.53 5.07
CA THR A 90 7.77 10.07 6.45
C THR A 90 7.50 8.56 6.49
N LEU A 91 7.85 7.90 7.60
CA LEU A 91 7.56 6.47 7.76
C LEU A 91 6.05 6.17 7.70
N PRO A 92 5.15 6.96 8.34
CA PRO A 92 3.71 6.74 8.21
C PRO A 92 3.19 6.92 6.77
N GLY A 93 3.59 7.98 6.06
CA GLY A 93 3.15 8.21 4.68
C GLY A 93 3.64 7.14 3.71
N LEU A 94 4.91 6.71 3.86
CA LEU A 94 5.44 5.59 3.09
C LEU A 94 4.72 4.27 3.41
N ALA A 95 4.49 3.99 4.69
CA ALA A 95 3.77 2.80 5.14
C ALA A 95 2.35 2.73 4.58
N LEU A 96 1.66 3.87 4.52
CA LEU A 96 0.34 4.02 3.93
C LEU A 96 0.36 3.71 2.44
N CYS A 97 1.28 4.33 1.70
CA CYS A 97 1.43 4.12 0.27
C CYS A 97 1.74 2.66 -0.08
N LEU A 98 2.71 2.04 0.57
CA LEU A 98 3.08 0.65 0.25
C LEU A 98 1.99 -0.35 0.62
N ARG A 99 1.24 -0.12 1.71
CA ARG A 99 0.10 -0.97 2.04
C ARG A 99 -1.03 -0.86 1.03
N LEU A 100 -1.28 0.34 0.50
CA LEU A 100 -2.24 0.52 -0.59
C LEU A 100 -1.81 -0.26 -1.85
N LEU A 101 -0.55 -0.12 -2.27
CA LEU A 101 -0.02 -0.82 -3.43
C LEU A 101 -0.05 -2.35 -3.24
N ALA A 102 0.34 -2.82 -2.05
CA ALA A 102 0.29 -4.24 -1.70
C ALA A 102 -1.15 -4.78 -1.66
N LEU A 103 -2.11 -3.95 -1.24
CA LEU A 103 -3.53 -4.32 -1.22
C LEU A 103 -4.04 -4.54 -2.64
N VAL A 104 -3.73 -3.64 -3.56
CA VAL A 104 -4.14 -3.77 -4.97
C VAL A 104 -3.48 -4.98 -5.60
N GLU A 105 -2.18 -5.18 -5.36
CA GLU A 105 -1.43 -6.33 -5.85
C GLU A 105 -2.04 -7.65 -5.38
N VAL A 106 -2.36 -7.78 -4.09
CA VAL A 106 -2.91 -9.04 -3.56
C VAL A 106 -4.35 -9.28 -4.02
N LEU A 107 -5.15 -8.23 -4.19
CA LEU A 107 -6.50 -8.32 -4.78
C LEU A 107 -6.46 -8.81 -6.23
N ALA A 108 -5.47 -8.37 -7.02
CA ALA A 108 -5.27 -8.84 -8.38
C ALA A 108 -4.70 -10.27 -8.45
N ARG A 109 -3.85 -10.64 -7.49
CA ARG A 109 -3.14 -11.93 -7.48
C ARG A 109 -3.92 -13.08 -6.85
N VAL A 110 -4.82 -12.82 -5.89
CA VAL A 110 -5.46 -13.85 -5.06
C VAL A 110 -6.97 -13.88 -5.30
N PRO A 111 -7.48 -14.77 -6.19
CA PRO A 111 -8.91 -14.86 -6.52
C PRO A 111 -9.81 -15.14 -5.32
N ALA A 112 -9.30 -15.78 -4.28
CA ALA A 112 -10.05 -16.07 -3.06
C ALA A 112 -10.49 -14.82 -2.29
N LEU A 113 -9.90 -13.65 -2.58
CA LEU A 113 -10.30 -12.37 -1.97
C LEU A 113 -11.46 -11.69 -2.70
N ALA A 114 -11.92 -12.23 -3.84
CA ALA A 114 -13.03 -11.68 -4.61
C ALA A 114 -14.30 -11.37 -3.79
N PRO A 115 -14.71 -12.19 -2.79
CA PRO A 115 -15.87 -11.87 -1.96
C PRO A 115 -15.71 -10.67 -1.01
N LEU A 116 -14.49 -10.10 -0.90
CA LEU A 116 -14.16 -9.02 0.03
C LEU A 116 -14.11 -7.65 -0.65
N PHE A 117 -14.51 -7.56 -1.91
CA PHE A 117 -14.71 -6.30 -2.60
C PHE A 117 -15.82 -6.43 -3.64
N ASP A 118 -16.55 -5.34 -3.84
CA ASP A 118 -17.58 -5.25 -4.87
C ASP A 118 -17.17 -4.18 -5.88
N VAL A 119 -17.33 -4.50 -7.17
CA VAL A 119 -17.15 -3.52 -8.25
C VAL A 119 -18.51 -2.90 -8.54
N THR A 120 -18.67 -1.63 -8.18
CA THR A 120 -19.87 -0.82 -8.39
C THR A 120 -19.63 0.21 -9.51
N PRO A 121 -20.69 0.88 -10.02
CA PRO A 121 -20.54 2.00 -10.96
C PRO A 121 -19.71 3.16 -10.41
N ASP A 122 -19.77 3.37 -9.09
CA ASP A 122 -18.97 4.38 -8.37
C ASP A 122 -17.56 3.85 -8.01
N GLY A 123 -17.29 2.59 -8.35
CA GLY A 123 -16.01 1.87 -8.33
C GLY A 123 -15.95 0.78 -7.26
N ILE A 124 -14.76 0.54 -6.71
CA ILE A 124 -14.55 -0.62 -5.85
C ILE A 124 -14.81 -0.27 -4.38
N ASP A 125 -15.74 -1.01 -3.77
CA ASP A 125 -16.01 -1.01 -2.35
C ASP A 125 -15.22 -2.14 -1.68
N LEU A 126 -14.50 -1.83 -0.60
CA LEU A 126 -13.65 -2.77 0.11
C LEU A 126 -14.29 -3.18 1.43
N HIS A 127 -14.31 -4.49 1.71
CA HIS A 127 -14.84 -5.00 2.97
C HIS A 127 -13.99 -4.50 4.16
N PRO A 128 -14.60 -4.03 5.28
CA PRO A 128 -13.86 -3.48 6.42
C PRO A 128 -12.79 -4.42 7.00
N ALA A 129 -13.08 -5.72 7.10
CA ALA A 129 -12.10 -6.71 7.57
C ALA A 129 -10.84 -6.80 6.69
N LEU A 130 -10.96 -6.54 5.39
CA LEU A 130 -9.82 -6.48 4.47
C LEU A 130 -8.96 -5.25 4.75
N LEU A 131 -9.60 -4.08 4.94
CA LEU A 131 -8.91 -2.85 5.32
C LEU A 131 -8.18 -2.98 6.65
N GLU A 132 -8.83 -3.56 7.67
CA GLU A 132 -8.22 -3.81 8.97
C GLU A 132 -7.01 -4.75 8.90
N ALA A 133 -7.11 -5.82 8.10
CA ALA A 133 -6.00 -6.75 7.90
C ALA A 133 -4.83 -6.05 7.18
N ALA A 134 -5.09 -5.37 6.08
CA ALA A 134 -4.07 -4.65 5.30
C ALA A 134 -3.41 -3.51 6.09
N ALA A 135 -4.17 -2.81 6.93
CA ALA A 135 -3.69 -1.73 7.80
C ALA A 135 -2.65 -2.21 8.83
N SER A 136 -2.79 -3.43 9.33
CA SER A 136 -2.02 -3.94 10.48
C SER A 136 -0.98 -5.00 10.12
N MET A 137 -1.20 -5.76 9.05
CA MET A 137 -0.31 -6.83 8.64
C MET A 137 1.06 -6.28 8.22
N PRO A 138 2.17 -6.89 8.67
CA PRO A 138 3.49 -6.58 8.13
C PRO A 138 3.57 -6.90 6.63
N LEU A 139 4.26 -6.05 5.89
CA LEU A 139 4.66 -6.37 4.52
C LEU A 139 5.84 -7.34 4.53
N ASP A 140 6.06 -8.03 3.43
CA ASP A 140 7.25 -8.86 3.22
C ASP A 140 8.46 -8.05 2.72
N ALA A 141 9.55 -8.75 2.44
CA ALA A 141 10.81 -8.19 1.96
C ALA A 141 10.70 -7.40 0.65
N VAL A 142 9.66 -7.63 -0.14
CA VAL A 142 9.41 -6.96 -1.42
C VAL A 142 8.16 -6.08 -1.37
N ALA A 143 7.75 -5.68 -0.15
CA ALA A 143 6.61 -4.82 0.14
C ALA A 143 5.25 -5.40 -0.33
N ARG A 144 5.03 -6.71 -0.20
CA ARG A 144 3.75 -7.39 -0.50
C ARG A 144 3.12 -7.99 0.74
N PHE A 145 1.82 -8.29 0.67
CA PHE A 145 1.16 -9.10 1.68
C PHE A 145 1.36 -10.59 1.41
N ASP A 146 1.77 -11.33 2.45
CA ASP A 146 1.77 -12.79 2.45
C ASP A 146 0.33 -13.32 2.39
N GLU A 147 0.03 -14.13 1.37
CA GLU A 147 -1.33 -14.63 1.15
C GLU A 147 -1.81 -15.48 2.33
N ALA A 148 -0.98 -16.40 2.81
CA ALA A 148 -1.37 -17.33 3.87
C ALA A 148 -1.65 -16.60 5.18
N GLY A 149 -0.81 -15.62 5.52
CA GLY A 149 -0.98 -14.73 6.66
C GLY A 149 -2.24 -13.88 6.53
N LEU A 150 -2.49 -13.28 5.37
CA LEU A 150 -3.68 -12.46 5.13
C LEU A 150 -4.96 -13.29 5.27
N ARG A 151 -5.01 -14.47 4.64
CA ARG A 151 -6.17 -15.37 4.72
C ARG A 151 -6.46 -15.84 6.14
N ARG A 152 -5.42 -16.14 6.92
CA ARG A 152 -5.53 -16.50 8.33
C ARG A 152 -6.05 -15.33 9.19
N LEU A 153 -5.60 -14.11 8.91
CA LEU A 153 -6.11 -12.91 9.59
C LEU A 153 -7.59 -12.64 9.26
N LEU A 154 -7.98 -12.89 8.01
CA LEU A 154 -9.37 -12.72 7.55
C LEU A 154 -10.29 -13.79 8.15
N SER A 155 -9.88 -15.05 8.19
CA SER A 155 -10.70 -16.13 8.78
C SER A 155 -10.97 -15.96 10.28
N GLN A 156 -10.11 -15.23 10.98
CA GLN A 156 -10.32 -14.87 12.40
C GLN A 156 -11.31 -13.72 12.59
N ARG A 157 -11.42 -12.82 11.60
CA ARG A 157 -12.27 -11.61 11.67
C ARG A 157 -13.64 -11.82 11.05
N LEU A 158 -13.74 -12.70 10.08
CA LEU A 158 -14.96 -12.99 9.35
C LEU A 158 -15.68 -14.16 10.01
N PRO A 159 -16.93 -13.99 10.48
CA PRO A 159 -17.74 -15.13 10.87
C PRO A 159 -17.87 -16.13 9.71
N PRO A 160 -18.08 -17.43 9.98
CA PRO A 160 -18.36 -18.40 8.92
C PRO A 160 -19.54 -17.92 8.07
N GLY A 161 -19.30 -17.64 6.78
CA GLY A 161 -20.32 -17.13 5.85
C GLY A 161 -20.46 -15.60 5.76
N ALA A 162 -19.59 -14.81 6.40
CA ALA A 162 -19.57 -13.34 6.28
C ALA A 162 -19.13 -12.84 4.89
N ASP A 163 -18.45 -13.70 4.11
CA ASP A 163 -18.13 -13.51 2.68
C ASP A 163 -19.36 -13.27 1.78
N ARG A 164 -20.58 -13.31 2.34
CA ARG A 164 -21.86 -13.12 1.64
C ARG A 164 -22.62 -11.85 1.99
N ARG A 165 -22.16 -11.02 2.94
CA ARG A 165 -22.92 -9.81 3.29
C ARG A 165 -22.66 -8.70 2.26
N ARG A 166 -23.48 -8.72 1.22
CA ARG A 166 -23.85 -7.55 0.41
C ARG A 166 -24.22 -6.41 1.36
N ILE A 167 -23.52 -5.29 1.25
CA ILE A 167 -24.00 -4.02 1.81
C ILE A 167 -25.22 -3.67 0.95
N ALA A 168 -26.40 -3.71 1.57
CA ALA A 168 -27.67 -3.36 0.96
C ALA A 168 -27.85 -1.84 0.91
#